data_AF-A0A7Z9KQI3-F1
#
_entry.id   AF-A0A7Z9KQI3-F1
#
_cell.length_a   1.000
_cell.length_b   1.000
_cell.length_c   1.000
_cell.angle_alpha   90.00
_cell.angle_beta   90.00
_cell.angle_gamma   90.00
#
_symmetry.space_group_name_H-M   'P 1'
#
loop_
_entity.id
_entity.type
_entity.pdbx_description
1 polymer ?
#
loop_
_entity_poly.entity_id
_entity_poly.type
_entity_poly.pdbx_seq_one_letter_code
_entity_poly.pdbx_strand_id
1 'polypeptide(L)'
;MKFQVNHFSTLLFTKQVLNRCNVFSMLIILSCLLFSFATYAVGKPDPSLVGYWPFDEKTGKKAEDASGNGNDGKLIDGPKWVEGKFGSALEFGGDGSYVEVADDPSLDLTNAATVMAWFKLTDDLTNTSRMMSKNNSIFVIFDFGNKSSLDFLVKPANDFVESKTVDWKKGVWYHFAGSFAKGKMNIYINGQLEGEKKNAAGIAPSDLDLWIGADDWQMPASSFPGVIDEVRIYNKALTEGEIKKLMTTPMAVSKTPDKLPVTWSRLKFKGMA
;
A
#
# COMPACT_ATOMS: atom_id res chain seq x y z
N MET A 1 -55.60 -13.86 -76.09
CA MET A 1 -54.59 -14.90 -76.38
C MET A 1 -53.35 -14.58 -75.54
N LYS A 2 -52.95 -15.51 -74.68
CA LYS A 2 -51.92 -15.37 -73.62
C LYS A 2 -50.53 -15.08 -74.22
N PHE A 3 -49.74 -14.21 -73.59
CA PHE A 3 -48.29 -14.17 -73.74
C PHE A 3 -47.61 -14.22 -72.37
N GLN A 4 -46.56 -15.04 -72.30
CA GLN A 4 -45.85 -15.51 -71.13
C GLN A 4 -44.97 -14.42 -70.50
N VAL A 5 -44.91 -14.43 -69.16
CA VAL A 5 -44.02 -13.59 -68.35
C VAL A 5 -42.71 -14.34 -68.12
N ASN A 6 -41.59 -13.69 -68.47
CA ASN A 6 -40.22 -14.20 -68.32
C ASN A 6 -39.86 -14.45 -66.85
N HIS A 7 -39.45 -15.69 -66.54
CA HIS A 7 -39.17 -16.17 -65.18
C HIS A 7 -37.66 -16.21 -64.81
N PHE A 8 -36.80 -15.48 -65.51
CA PHE A 8 -35.34 -15.67 -65.40
C PHE A 8 -34.56 -14.67 -64.54
N SER A 9 -35.19 -13.60 -64.02
CA SER A 9 -34.45 -12.54 -63.29
C SER A 9 -34.41 -12.69 -61.76
N THR A 10 -35.14 -13.65 -61.18
CA THR A 10 -35.33 -13.74 -59.72
C THR A 10 -34.34 -14.68 -59.01
N LEU A 11 -33.69 -15.59 -59.75
CA LEU A 11 -32.78 -16.59 -59.17
C LEU A 11 -31.35 -16.10 -58.93
N LEU A 12 -30.89 -15.06 -59.63
CA LEU A 12 -29.53 -14.51 -59.46
C LEU A 12 -29.41 -13.57 -58.25
N PHE A 13 -30.50 -12.89 -57.89
CA PHE A 13 -30.53 -12.00 -56.72
C PHE A 13 -30.54 -12.77 -55.39
N THR A 14 -31.15 -13.96 -55.36
CA THR A 14 -31.29 -14.75 -54.13
C THR A 14 -29.98 -15.44 -53.71
N LYS A 15 -29.12 -15.85 -54.64
CA LYS A 15 -27.80 -16.43 -54.32
C LYS A 15 -26.78 -15.43 -53.77
N GLN A 16 -26.84 -14.16 -54.20
CA GLN A 16 -25.93 -13.12 -53.72
C GLN A 16 -26.26 -12.64 -52.30
N VAL A 17 -27.52 -12.74 -51.87
CA VAL A 17 -27.96 -12.36 -50.53
C VAL A 17 -27.69 -13.46 -49.51
N LEU A 18 -27.88 -14.74 -49.85
CA LEU A 18 -27.62 -15.86 -48.93
C LEU A 18 -26.14 -16.03 -48.54
N ASN A 19 -25.20 -15.71 -49.43
CA ASN A 19 -23.76 -15.79 -49.11
C ASN A 19 -23.24 -14.63 -48.24
N ARG A 20 -24.02 -13.56 -48.07
CA ARG A 20 -23.64 -12.41 -47.20
C ARG A 20 -24.21 -12.52 -45.79
N CYS A 21 -25.30 -13.26 -45.59
CA CYS A 21 -25.87 -13.49 -44.25
C CYS A 21 -25.03 -14.44 -43.37
N ASN A 22 -24.35 -15.43 -43.95
CA ASN A 22 -23.57 -16.41 -43.17
C ASN A 22 -22.21 -15.87 -42.69
N VAL A 23 -21.65 -14.88 -43.37
CA VAL A 23 -20.35 -14.29 -42.98
C VAL A 23 -20.54 -13.28 -41.84
N PHE A 24 -21.64 -12.53 -41.85
CA PHE A 24 -21.94 -11.54 -40.79
C PHE A 24 -22.39 -12.17 -39.46
N SER A 25 -23.09 -13.31 -39.50
CA SER A 25 -23.52 -14.00 -38.28
C SER A 25 -22.37 -14.76 -37.58
N MET A 26 -21.37 -15.21 -38.35
CA MET A 26 -20.18 -15.88 -37.81
C MET A 26 -19.15 -14.89 -37.24
N LEU A 27 -19.13 -13.63 -37.71
CA LEU A 27 -18.25 -12.56 -37.22
C LEU A 27 -18.69 -11.95 -35.88
N ILE A 28 -19.99 -11.94 -35.57
CA ILE A 28 -20.51 -11.39 -34.31
C ILE A 28 -20.39 -12.40 -33.15
N ILE A 29 -20.45 -13.71 -33.45
CA ILE A 29 -20.22 -14.76 -32.44
C ILE A 29 -18.71 -14.90 -32.12
N LEU A 30 -17.82 -14.52 -33.04
CA LEU A 30 -16.37 -14.48 -32.80
C LEU A 30 -15.91 -13.20 -32.08
N SER A 31 -16.66 -12.09 -32.17
CA SER A 31 -16.33 -10.84 -31.45
C SER A 31 -16.73 -10.84 -29.97
N CYS A 32 -17.58 -11.78 -29.53
CA CYS A 32 -17.99 -11.91 -28.13
C CYS A 32 -17.12 -12.89 -27.30
N LEU A 33 -16.13 -13.54 -27.90
CA LEU A 33 -15.19 -14.45 -27.22
C LEU A 33 -13.78 -13.85 -27.02
N LEU A 34 -13.63 -12.54 -27.27
CA LEU A 34 -12.42 -11.78 -26.94
C LEU A 34 -12.73 -10.72 -25.87
N PHE A 35 -13.56 -11.05 -24.88
CA PHE A 35 -13.30 -10.53 -23.54
C PHE A 35 -12.10 -11.30 -23.02
N SER A 36 -10.91 -10.88 -23.46
CA SER A 36 -9.68 -11.24 -22.79
C SER A 36 -9.87 -10.85 -21.33
N PHE A 37 -10.05 -11.85 -20.47
CA PHE A 37 -9.69 -11.70 -19.07
C PHE A 37 -8.22 -11.31 -19.10
N ALA A 38 -7.95 -10.01 -19.07
CA ALA A 38 -6.68 -9.52 -18.58
C ALA A 38 -6.70 -9.94 -17.12
N THR A 39 -6.18 -11.15 -16.86
CA THR A 39 -5.71 -11.49 -15.54
C THR A 39 -4.67 -10.43 -15.25
N TYR A 40 -5.05 -9.42 -14.46
CA TYR A 40 -4.07 -8.62 -13.75
C TYR A 40 -3.28 -9.64 -12.96
N ALA A 41 -2.09 -9.99 -13.45
CA ALA A 41 -1.12 -10.64 -12.62
C ALA A 41 -0.92 -9.63 -11.49
N VAL A 42 -1.50 -9.92 -10.32
CA VAL A 42 -1.07 -9.30 -9.08
C VAL A 42 0.42 -9.58 -9.07
N GLY A 43 1.22 -8.55 -9.36
CA GLY A 43 2.66 -8.69 -9.39
C GLY A 43 3.04 -9.32 -8.07
N LYS A 44 3.87 -10.37 -8.11
CA LYS A 44 4.42 -10.96 -6.89
C LYS A 44 4.88 -9.78 -6.01
N PRO A 45 4.45 -9.70 -4.74
CA PRO A 45 4.89 -8.64 -3.84
C PRO A 45 6.40 -8.50 -3.95
N ASP A 46 6.87 -7.24 -4.02
CA ASP A 46 8.31 -6.97 -4.02
C ASP A 46 8.92 -7.75 -2.86
N PRO A 47 9.84 -8.71 -3.10
CA PRO A 47 10.36 -9.55 -2.02
C PRO A 47 11.16 -8.75 -0.98
N SER A 48 11.48 -7.49 -1.27
CA SER A 48 12.07 -6.59 -0.30
C SER A 48 11.05 -5.92 0.64
N LEU A 49 9.75 -5.97 0.34
CA LEU A 49 8.69 -5.49 1.23
C LEU A 49 8.49 -6.49 2.37
N VAL A 50 8.84 -6.06 3.58
CA VAL A 50 8.81 -6.91 4.79
C VAL A 50 7.70 -6.52 5.76
N GLY A 51 7.07 -5.37 5.58
CA GLY A 51 5.87 -4.98 6.30
C GLY A 51 5.06 -3.97 5.51
N TYR A 52 3.74 -4.15 5.47
CA TYR A 52 2.83 -3.20 4.85
C TYR A 52 1.49 -3.14 5.60
N TRP A 53 1.22 -2.01 6.24
CA TRP A 53 -0.05 -1.74 6.92
C TRP A 53 -0.80 -0.64 6.17
N PRO A 54 -1.78 -1.00 5.32
CA PRO A 54 -2.63 -0.03 4.61
C PRO A 54 -3.70 0.59 5.51
N PHE A 55 -3.99 -0.02 6.67
CA PHE A 55 -5.07 0.43 7.58
C PHE A 55 -6.46 0.49 6.93
N ASP A 56 -6.77 -0.49 6.08
CA ASP A 56 -8.01 -0.59 5.29
C ASP A 56 -9.12 -1.46 5.92
N GLU A 57 -8.91 -1.94 7.16
CA GLU A 57 -9.83 -2.84 7.88
C GLU A 57 -11.10 -2.12 8.36
N LYS A 58 -11.01 -0.80 8.59
CA LYS A 58 -12.08 0.13 8.99
C LYS A 58 -12.70 -0.12 10.37
N THR A 59 -12.47 -1.28 10.96
CA THR A 59 -13.03 -1.71 12.24
C THR A 59 -12.14 -2.75 12.90
N GLY A 60 -12.36 -3.02 14.19
CA GLY A 60 -11.63 -4.04 14.94
C GLY A 60 -10.39 -3.49 15.63
N LYS A 61 -9.56 -4.41 16.15
CA LYS A 61 -8.35 -4.11 16.94
C LYS A 61 -7.07 -4.66 16.30
N LYS A 62 -7.11 -4.93 15.00
CA LYS A 62 -6.01 -5.53 14.24
C LYS A 62 -5.71 -4.65 13.04
N ALA A 63 -4.42 -4.42 12.77
CA ALA A 63 -3.92 -3.88 11.51
C ALA A 63 -3.26 -5.04 10.76
N GLU A 64 -3.77 -5.41 9.59
CA GLU A 64 -3.26 -6.55 8.83
C GLU A 64 -1.98 -6.18 8.07
N ASP A 65 -1.00 -7.08 8.10
CA ASP A 65 0.20 -6.97 7.27
C ASP A 65 -0.08 -7.53 5.86
N ALA A 66 -0.23 -6.62 4.91
CA ALA A 66 -0.45 -6.91 3.50
C ALA A 66 0.84 -7.26 2.73
N SER A 67 2.01 -7.29 3.38
CA SER A 67 3.26 -7.73 2.74
C SER A 67 3.33 -9.25 2.53
N GLY A 68 2.57 -10.00 3.32
CA GLY A 68 2.57 -11.47 3.32
C GLY A 68 3.59 -12.09 4.27
N ASN A 69 4.25 -11.30 5.13
CA ASN A 69 5.19 -11.81 6.15
C ASN A 69 4.50 -12.15 7.48
N GLY A 70 3.23 -11.75 7.65
CA GLY A 70 2.44 -12.09 8.85
C GLY A 70 2.73 -11.17 10.03
N ASN A 71 3.30 -9.99 9.78
CA ASN A 71 3.63 -8.98 10.79
C ASN A 71 2.39 -8.17 11.20
N ASP A 72 1.29 -8.85 11.51
CA ASP A 72 0.04 -8.21 11.89
C ASP A 72 0.19 -7.38 13.18
N GLY A 73 -0.35 -6.17 13.16
CA GLY A 73 -0.36 -5.25 14.30
C GLY A 73 -1.61 -5.37 15.17
N LYS A 74 -1.48 -5.06 16.45
CA LYS A 74 -2.58 -4.91 17.42
C LYS A 74 -2.77 -3.43 17.76
N LEU A 75 -4.01 -2.96 17.76
CA LEU A 75 -4.33 -1.61 18.20
C LEU A 75 -4.40 -1.56 19.73
N ILE A 76 -3.50 -0.80 20.36
CA ILE A 76 -3.41 -0.61 21.80
C ILE A 76 -3.90 0.80 22.18
N ASP A 77 -4.69 0.89 23.24
CA ASP A 77 -5.32 2.12 23.74
C ASP A 77 -6.18 2.89 22.72
N GLY A 78 -6.49 2.23 21.59
CA GLY A 78 -7.61 2.55 20.70
C GLY A 78 -7.40 3.70 19.69
N PRO A 79 -6.41 3.62 18.78
CA PRO A 79 -6.43 4.43 17.56
C PRO A 79 -7.77 4.31 16.83
N LYS A 80 -8.22 5.39 16.19
CA LYS A 80 -9.53 5.47 15.54
C LYS A 80 -9.40 5.25 14.04
N TRP A 81 -10.29 4.44 13.49
CA TRP A 81 -10.43 4.30 12.04
C TRP A 81 -11.04 5.56 11.44
N VAL A 82 -10.36 6.17 10.47
CA VAL A 82 -10.78 7.41 9.79
C VAL A 82 -10.60 7.31 8.27
N GLU A 83 -11.04 8.31 7.53
CA GLU A 83 -10.73 8.43 6.10
C GLU A 83 -9.23 8.70 5.89
N GLY A 84 -8.61 7.86 5.07
CA GLY A 84 -7.17 7.87 4.79
C GLY A 84 -6.78 8.75 3.61
N LYS A 85 -5.48 8.73 3.30
CA LYS A 85 -4.97 9.21 2.02
C LYS A 85 -5.46 8.29 0.90
N PHE A 86 -5.47 6.99 1.17
CA PHE A 86 -6.10 5.97 0.35
C PHE A 86 -7.00 5.13 1.26
N GLY A 87 -8.26 4.91 0.87
CA GLY A 87 -9.16 4.08 1.68
C GLY A 87 -9.36 4.62 3.10
N SER A 88 -9.05 3.80 4.12
CA SER A 88 -9.06 4.23 5.53
C SER A 88 -7.65 4.32 6.12
N ALA A 89 -7.55 4.97 7.27
CA ALA A 89 -6.32 5.16 8.01
C ALA A 89 -6.57 5.05 9.52
N LEU A 90 -5.50 5.12 10.31
CA LEU A 90 -5.59 5.22 11.77
C LEU A 90 -5.23 6.63 12.25
N GLU A 91 -6.13 7.21 13.04
CA GLU A 91 -5.91 8.43 13.82
C GLU A 91 -5.44 8.08 15.23
N PHE A 92 -4.34 8.68 15.62
CA PHE A 92 -3.69 8.60 16.92
C PHE A 92 -3.93 9.92 17.67
N GLY A 93 -4.15 9.83 18.98
CA GLY A 93 -4.64 10.95 19.79
C GLY A 93 -3.57 11.83 20.43
N GLY A 94 -2.29 11.50 20.32
CA GLY A 94 -1.26 12.13 21.17
C GLY A 94 -1.40 11.76 22.66
N ASP A 95 -2.17 10.72 22.97
CA ASP A 95 -2.61 10.29 24.31
C ASP A 95 -2.17 8.87 24.67
N GLY A 96 -1.26 8.27 23.90
CA GLY A 96 -0.70 6.95 24.14
C GLY A 96 -1.32 5.82 23.33
N SER A 97 -2.17 6.12 22.35
CA SER A 97 -2.67 5.13 21.38
C SER A 97 -1.58 4.73 20.36
N TYR A 98 -1.48 3.45 20.00
CA TYR A 98 -0.50 2.94 19.03
C TYR A 98 -0.92 1.62 18.38
N VAL A 99 -0.18 1.23 17.33
CA VAL A 99 -0.18 -0.15 16.81
C VAL A 99 1.09 -0.84 17.27
N GLU A 100 0.94 -1.98 17.95
CA GLU A 100 2.01 -2.89 18.35
C GLU A 100 2.13 -4.02 17.35
N VAL A 101 3.29 -4.15 16.71
CA VAL A 101 3.65 -5.26 15.84
C VAL A 101 4.71 -6.08 16.56
N ALA A 102 4.40 -7.34 16.82
CA ALA A 102 5.31 -8.24 17.53
C ALA A 102 6.66 -8.35 16.79
N ASP A 103 7.73 -8.53 17.55
CA ASP A 103 9.04 -8.82 16.98
C ASP A 103 9.02 -10.01 16.00
N ASP A 104 9.73 -9.84 14.89
CA ASP A 104 9.95 -10.87 13.89
C ASP A 104 11.27 -10.62 13.15
N PRO A 105 12.08 -11.65 12.86
CA PRO A 105 13.35 -11.49 12.13
C PRO A 105 13.24 -10.82 10.76
N SER A 106 12.07 -10.83 10.12
CA SER A 106 11.83 -10.10 8.86
C SER A 106 11.94 -8.58 9.03
N LEU A 107 11.82 -8.07 10.26
CA LEU A 107 11.95 -6.66 10.62
C LEU A 107 13.37 -6.29 11.11
N ASP A 108 14.35 -7.21 11.06
CA ASP A 108 15.76 -6.94 11.36
C ASP A 108 16.51 -6.31 10.18
N LEU A 109 16.33 -4.99 10.01
CA LEU A 109 16.84 -4.23 8.86
C LEU A 109 18.32 -3.83 8.98
N THR A 110 19.24 -4.79 8.98
CA THR A 110 20.67 -4.51 9.28
C THR A 110 21.49 -3.87 8.15
N ASN A 111 21.21 -4.24 6.89
CA ASN A 111 22.05 -3.86 5.74
C ASN A 111 21.49 -2.69 4.93
N ALA A 112 20.17 -2.67 4.75
CA ALA A 112 19.45 -1.66 4.01
C ALA A 112 18.01 -1.57 4.52
N ALA A 113 17.44 -0.38 4.46
CA ALA A 113 16.08 -0.12 4.90
C ALA A 113 15.44 0.96 4.04
N THR A 114 14.13 0.87 3.82
CA THR A 114 13.28 2.04 3.57
C THR A 114 12.03 1.95 4.42
N VAL A 115 11.74 3.01 5.17
CA VAL A 115 10.46 3.20 5.86
C VAL A 115 9.73 4.33 5.18
N MET A 116 8.45 4.17 4.89
CA MET A 116 7.62 5.22 4.28
C MET A 116 6.19 5.18 4.81
N ALA A 117 5.55 6.34 4.87
CA ALA A 117 4.16 6.47 5.29
C ALA A 117 3.57 7.79 4.80
N TRP A 118 2.26 7.82 4.62
CA TRP A 118 1.48 9.06 4.59
C TRP A 118 1.12 9.46 6.02
N PHE A 119 1.16 10.75 6.31
CA PHE A 119 0.72 11.27 7.60
C PHE A 119 0.06 12.64 7.48
N LYS A 120 -0.76 12.97 8.47
CA LYS A 120 -1.49 14.23 8.57
C LYS A 120 -1.67 14.61 10.03
N LEU A 121 -1.17 15.77 10.44
CA LEU A 121 -1.34 16.24 11.81
C LEU A 121 -2.80 16.62 12.08
N THR A 122 -3.32 16.23 13.25
CA THR A 122 -4.62 16.68 13.76
C THR A 122 -4.45 17.63 14.94
N ASP A 123 -3.32 17.57 15.63
CA ASP A 123 -2.93 18.54 16.65
C ASP A 123 -1.47 19.01 16.50
N ASP A 124 -1.02 19.89 17.40
CA ASP A 124 0.36 20.37 17.43
C ASP A 124 1.31 19.26 17.87
N LEU A 125 2.47 19.20 17.23
CA LEU A 125 3.54 18.30 17.65
C LEU A 125 4.02 18.67 19.05
N THR A 126 4.28 17.65 19.85
CA THR A 126 5.07 17.78 21.07
C THR A 126 6.55 17.64 20.73
N ASN A 127 7.43 18.13 21.61
CA ASN A 127 8.88 17.97 21.44
C ASN A 127 9.35 16.50 21.50
N THR A 128 8.46 15.52 21.66
CA THR A 128 8.78 14.10 21.77
C THR A 128 7.88 13.22 20.89
N SER A 129 7.16 13.79 19.91
CA SER A 129 6.24 13.04 19.06
C SER A 129 6.96 11.97 18.23
N ARG A 130 6.41 10.75 18.17
CA ARG A 130 6.96 9.57 17.47
C ARG A 130 5.96 8.99 16.49
N MET A 131 6.31 8.92 15.21
CA MET A 131 5.49 8.23 14.21
C MET A 131 5.77 6.73 14.17
N MET A 132 7.01 6.31 14.40
CA MET A 132 7.39 4.89 14.39
C MET A 132 8.65 4.64 15.22
N SER A 133 8.70 3.51 15.93
CA SER A 133 9.90 2.98 16.60
C SER A 133 10.01 1.47 16.40
N LYS A 134 11.09 1.01 15.78
CA LYS A 134 11.61 -0.37 15.95
C LYS A 134 12.80 -0.21 16.87
N ASN A 135 12.54 -0.30 18.18
CA ASN A 135 13.45 0.08 19.26
C ASN A 135 14.86 -0.49 19.02
N ASN A 136 15.92 0.16 19.49
CA ASN A 136 17.32 -0.21 19.25
C ASN A 136 17.75 -0.29 17.77
N SER A 137 16.86 0.00 16.80
CA SER A 137 17.11 -0.10 15.37
C SER A 137 16.78 1.20 14.61
N ILE A 138 15.50 1.54 14.45
CA ILE A 138 15.03 2.63 13.57
C ILE A 138 13.94 3.45 14.25
N PHE A 139 13.97 4.76 14.04
CA PHE A 139 13.05 5.73 14.60
C PHE A 139 12.61 6.75 13.52
N VAL A 140 11.32 7.12 13.52
CA VAL A 140 10.74 8.23 12.73
C VAL A 140 10.09 9.22 13.68
N ILE A 141 10.76 10.35 13.92
CA ILE A 141 10.55 11.15 15.15
C ILE A 141 10.64 12.65 14.92
N PHE A 142 9.94 13.43 15.74
CA PHE A 142 10.02 14.90 15.79
C PHE A 142 10.80 15.36 17.03
N ASP A 143 12.02 14.86 17.20
CA ASP A 143 12.80 15.03 18.44
C ASP A 143 14.21 14.44 18.32
N PHE A 144 15.11 15.14 17.63
CA PHE A 144 16.56 14.90 17.75
C PHE A 144 17.34 16.07 17.17
N GLY A 145 17.03 16.45 15.93
CA GLY A 145 17.56 17.62 15.25
C GLY A 145 16.79 18.88 15.65
N ASN A 146 16.28 19.59 14.65
CA ASN A 146 15.31 20.64 14.90
C ASN A 146 14.01 20.03 15.47
N LYS A 147 13.46 20.60 16.54
CA LYS A 147 12.21 20.13 17.17
C LYS A 147 10.99 20.17 16.23
N SER A 148 11.10 20.91 15.14
CA SER A 148 10.08 20.99 14.11
C SER A 148 10.42 20.18 12.86
N SER A 149 11.61 19.58 12.73
CA SER A 149 11.90 18.66 11.64
C SER A 149 11.41 17.25 11.98
N LEU A 150 11.03 16.51 10.93
CA LEU A 150 10.95 15.06 10.99
C LEU A 150 12.35 14.47 10.78
N ASP A 151 12.73 13.55 11.65
CA ASP A 151 14.03 12.89 11.65
C ASP A 151 13.86 11.40 11.35
N PHE A 152 14.71 10.88 10.46
CA PHE A 152 14.91 9.45 10.29
C PHE A 152 16.21 9.07 11.01
N LEU A 153 16.08 8.33 12.11
CA LEU A 153 17.18 7.97 12.99
C LEU A 153 17.42 6.47 12.97
N VAL A 154 18.70 6.09 12.98
CA VAL A 154 19.18 4.71 13.08
C VAL A 154 20.13 4.54 14.26
N LYS A 155 20.00 3.42 14.94
CA LYS A 155 20.86 2.94 16.02
C LYS A 155 21.85 1.90 15.47
N PRO A 156 23.03 1.70 16.09
CA PRO A 156 23.34 2.00 17.49
C PRO A 156 23.88 3.40 17.77
N ALA A 157 24.37 4.12 16.74
CA ALA A 157 25.08 5.39 16.95
C ALA A 157 24.16 6.62 17.11
N ASN A 158 22.84 6.44 17.05
CA ASN A 158 21.87 7.53 16.92
C ASN A 158 22.20 8.44 15.72
N ASP A 159 22.62 7.83 14.60
CA ASP A 159 22.80 8.57 13.37
C ASP A 159 21.43 8.96 12.83
N PHE A 160 21.24 10.23 12.49
CA PHE A 160 19.97 10.72 11.97
C PHE A 160 20.18 11.61 10.75
N VAL A 161 19.12 11.76 9.97
CA VAL A 161 18.98 12.75 8.91
C VAL A 161 17.63 13.45 9.09
N GLU A 162 17.66 14.78 9.02
CA GLU A 162 16.49 15.63 9.27
C GLU A 162 15.91 16.19 7.96
N SER A 163 14.60 16.39 7.95
CA SER A 163 13.89 17.10 6.89
C SER A 163 14.18 18.60 6.93
N LYS A 164 14.03 19.27 5.78
CA LYS A 164 14.06 20.74 5.68
C LYS A 164 12.71 21.34 5.99
N THR A 165 11.64 20.60 5.71
CA THR A 165 10.28 20.97 6.07
C THR A 165 10.15 21.01 7.59
N VAL A 166 9.67 22.15 8.10
CA VAL A 166 9.46 22.39 9.54
C VAL A 166 8.10 23.02 9.84
N ASP A 167 7.36 23.44 8.82
CA ASP A 167 6.07 24.13 8.90
C ASP A 167 4.90 23.18 8.58
N TRP A 168 4.79 22.11 9.37
CA TRP A 168 3.73 21.11 9.22
C TRP A 168 2.35 21.70 9.49
N LYS A 169 1.47 21.70 8.49
CA LYS A 169 0.11 22.24 8.60
C LYS A 169 -0.86 21.15 9.02
N LYS A 170 -1.63 21.40 10.08
CA LYS A 170 -2.74 20.53 10.48
C LYS A 170 -3.70 20.31 9.31
N GLY A 171 -4.21 19.10 9.16
CA GLY A 171 -5.14 18.73 8.09
C GLY A 171 -4.51 18.54 6.72
N VAL A 172 -3.20 18.77 6.54
CA VAL A 172 -2.49 18.55 5.27
C VAL A 172 -1.79 17.20 5.28
N TRP A 173 -1.96 16.43 4.20
CA TRP A 173 -1.25 15.18 4.00
C TRP A 173 0.18 15.42 3.52
N TYR A 174 1.12 14.78 4.20
CA TYR A 174 2.53 14.70 3.83
C TYR A 174 2.91 13.23 3.65
N HIS A 175 3.85 12.97 2.75
CA HIS A 175 4.45 11.66 2.61
C HIS A 175 5.90 11.70 3.08
N PHE A 176 6.26 10.83 4.01
CA PHE A 176 7.64 10.63 4.47
C PHE A 176 8.22 9.37 3.85
N ALA A 177 9.52 9.41 3.51
CA ALA A 177 10.33 8.20 3.40
C ALA A 177 11.73 8.42 3.97
N GLY A 178 12.25 7.44 4.71
CA GLY A 178 13.63 7.37 5.16
C GLY A 178 14.30 6.14 4.55
N SER A 179 15.47 6.30 3.92
CA SER A 179 16.21 5.19 3.31
C SER A 179 17.63 5.09 3.89
N PHE A 180 18.11 3.87 4.10
CA PHE A 180 19.48 3.58 4.52
C PHE A 180 20.10 2.49 3.63
N ALA A 181 21.33 2.69 3.17
CA ALA A 181 22.18 1.60 2.67
C ALA A 181 23.66 2.00 2.71
N LYS A 182 24.53 1.08 3.14
CA LYS A 182 26.00 1.26 3.11
C LYS A 182 26.44 2.58 3.78
N GLY A 183 25.86 2.90 4.94
CA GLY A 183 26.15 4.12 5.70
C GLY A 183 25.62 5.42 5.09
N LYS A 184 24.86 5.35 3.99
CA LYS A 184 24.15 6.50 3.42
C LYS A 184 22.70 6.51 3.89
N MET A 185 22.28 7.62 4.49
CA MET A 185 20.91 7.90 4.91
C MET A 185 20.32 9.01 4.06
N ASN A 186 19.03 8.90 3.73
CA ASN A 186 18.27 9.96 3.08
C ASN A 186 16.90 10.10 3.74
N ILE A 187 16.36 11.31 3.75
CA ILE A 187 14.96 11.59 4.08
C ILE A 187 14.29 12.33 2.93
N TYR A 188 13.07 11.92 2.62
CA TYR A 188 12.25 12.46 1.55
C TYR A 188 10.91 12.91 2.10
N ILE A 189 10.48 14.11 1.73
CA ILE A 189 9.14 14.62 2.01
C ILE A 189 8.43 14.85 0.67
N ASN A 190 7.22 14.32 0.54
CA ASN A 190 6.45 14.34 -0.70
C ASN A 190 7.24 13.84 -1.92
N GLY A 191 8.10 12.85 -1.68
CA GLY A 191 8.95 12.22 -2.68
C GLY A 191 10.20 13.02 -3.06
N GLN A 192 10.42 14.23 -2.52
CA GLN A 192 11.61 15.02 -2.80
C GLN A 192 12.68 14.78 -1.74
N LEU A 193 13.94 14.64 -2.15
CA LEU A 193 15.07 14.50 -1.22
C LEU A 193 15.26 15.80 -0.42
N GLU A 194 15.12 15.74 0.90
CA GLU A 194 15.30 16.91 1.77
C GLU A 194 16.62 16.88 2.53
N GLY A 195 17.07 15.70 2.95
CA GLY A 195 18.29 15.53 3.73
C GLY A 195 19.07 14.29 3.33
N GLU A 196 20.39 14.37 3.45
CA GLU A 196 21.33 13.27 3.23
C GLU A 196 22.38 13.26 4.33
N LYS A 197 22.71 12.07 4.84
CA LYS A 197 23.88 11.83 5.69
C LYS A 197 24.71 10.69 5.13
N LYS A 198 26.03 10.82 5.23
CA LYS A 198 27.01 9.79 4.84
C LYS A 198 27.74 9.27 6.07
N ASN A 199 28.33 8.09 5.94
CA ASN A 199 29.17 7.45 6.95
C ASN A 199 28.42 7.18 8.28
N ALA A 200 27.13 6.91 8.23
CA ALA A 200 26.40 6.38 9.37
C ALA A 200 26.93 4.97 9.74
N ALA A 201 26.94 4.67 11.04
CA ALA A 201 27.58 3.48 11.60
C ALA A 201 26.90 2.17 11.18
N GLY A 202 25.59 2.20 10.90
CA GLY A 202 24.81 1.01 10.60
C GLY A 202 23.39 1.09 11.16
N ILE A 203 22.61 0.04 10.88
CA ILE A 203 21.37 -0.27 11.59
C ILE A 203 21.62 -1.53 12.41
N ALA A 204 21.39 -1.47 13.72
CA ALA A 204 21.41 -2.64 14.58
C ALA A 204 20.12 -3.47 14.40
N PRO A 205 20.19 -4.82 14.51
CA PRO A 205 18.99 -5.63 14.64
C PRO A 205 18.30 -5.32 15.98
N SER A 206 17.03 -5.72 16.11
CA SER A 206 16.28 -5.52 17.34
C SER A 206 15.27 -6.62 17.55
N ASP A 207 15.31 -7.19 18.75
CA ASP A 207 14.41 -8.20 19.30
C ASP A 207 13.17 -7.58 20.00
N LEU A 208 12.93 -6.29 19.80
CA LEU A 208 11.83 -5.55 20.41
C LEU A 208 10.75 -5.21 19.40
N ASP A 209 9.50 -5.15 19.84
CA ASP A 209 8.34 -4.87 18.98
C ASP A 209 8.49 -3.57 18.17
N LEU A 210 7.81 -3.55 17.01
CA LEU A 210 7.63 -2.35 16.20
C LEU A 210 6.37 -1.61 16.66
N TRP A 211 6.53 -0.31 16.93
CA TRP A 211 5.46 0.58 17.39
C TRP A 211 5.18 1.60 16.30
N ILE A 212 3.91 1.74 15.90
CA ILE A 212 3.45 2.78 14.97
C ILE A 212 2.55 3.73 15.75
N GLY A 213 2.88 5.02 15.72
CA GLY A 213 2.15 6.09 16.41
C GLY A 213 2.59 6.36 17.86
N ALA A 214 3.58 5.65 18.40
CA ALA A 214 4.10 5.92 19.75
C ALA A 214 5.57 5.54 19.93
N ASP A 215 6.04 5.80 21.15
CA ASP A 215 7.38 5.43 21.64
C ASP A 215 7.35 4.13 22.44
N ASP A 216 8.48 3.44 22.44
CA ASP A 216 8.69 2.15 23.13
C ASP A 216 8.67 2.24 24.67
N TRP A 217 8.63 3.45 25.22
CA TRP A 217 8.57 3.71 26.66
C TRP A 217 7.14 3.94 27.18
N GLN A 218 6.12 3.67 26.36
CA GLN A 218 4.70 3.92 26.69
C GLN A 218 4.45 5.35 27.21
N MET A 219 5.26 6.32 26.78
CA MET A 219 5.10 7.72 27.18
C MET A 219 3.93 8.31 26.41
N PRO A 220 2.74 8.51 27.02
CA PRO A 220 1.55 8.84 26.25
C PRO A 220 1.71 10.17 25.50
N ALA A 221 2.40 11.13 26.13
CA ALA A 221 2.71 12.45 25.56
C ALA A 221 3.69 12.44 24.36
N SER A 222 4.35 11.31 24.10
CA SER A 222 5.26 11.11 22.96
C SER A 222 4.56 10.46 21.77
N SER A 223 3.29 10.07 21.90
CA SER A 223 2.52 9.51 20.78
C SER A 223 2.22 10.56 19.71
N PHE A 224 2.02 10.10 18.48
CA PHE A 224 1.79 10.95 17.33
C PHE A 224 0.39 11.61 17.39
N PRO A 225 0.28 12.94 17.28
CA PRO A 225 -1.01 13.63 17.28
C PRO A 225 -1.56 13.78 15.84
N GLY A 226 -1.93 12.67 15.22
CA GLY A 226 -2.35 12.71 13.82
C GLY A 226 -2.78 11.38 13.22
N VAL A 227 -3.01 11.42 11.92
CA VAL A 227 -3.41 10.27 11.10
C VAL A 227 -2.18 9.71 10.38
N ILE A 228 -2.02 8.38 10.39
CA ILE A 228 -0.98 7.66 9.62
C ILE A 228 -1.67 6.68 8.68
N ASP A 229 -1.14 6.57 7.46
CA ASP A 229 -1.67 5.72 6.40
C ASP A 229 -0.52 5.12 5.56
N GLU A 230 -0.76 3.99 4.89
CA GLU A 230 0.15 3.33 3.94
C GLU A 230 1.56 3.10 4.49
N VAL A 231 1.68 2.57 5.71
CA VAL A 231 2.98 2.31 6.33
C VAL A 231 3.66 1.15 5.62
N ARG A 232 4.84 1.38 5.05
CA ARG A 232 5.62 0.33 4.35
C ARG A 232 7.04 0.29 4.85
N ILE A 233 7.55 -0.93 5.00
CA ILE A 233 8.92 -1.22 5.39
C ILE A 233 9.54 -2.14 4.36
N TYR A 234 10.69 -1.73 3.82
CA TYR A 234 11.49 -2.50 2.87
C TYR A 234 12.87 -2.81 3.46
N ASN A 235 13.38 -4.02 3.23
CA ASN A 235 14.78 -4.39 3.50
C ASN A 235 15.76 -3.96 2.38
N LYS A 236 15.39 -2.90 1.67
CA LYS A 236 16.10 -2.31 0.53
C LYS A 236 16.05 -0.80 0.65
N ALA A 237 17.14 -0.12 0.28
CA ALA A 237 17.11 1.31 0.04
C ALA A 237 16.44 1.59 -1.31
N LEU A 238 15.24 2.15 -1.27
CA LEU A 238 14.52 2.59 -2.45
C LEU A 238 15.14 3.91 -2.97
N THR A 239 15.15 4.03 -4.29
CA THR A 239 15.53 5.25 -4.99
C THR A 239 14.41 6.29 -4.91
N GLU A 240 14.74 7.57 -5.10
CA GLU A 240 13.75 8.65 -5.17
C GLU A 240 12.65 8.37 -6.21
N GLY A 241 13.01 7.80 -7.36
CA GLY A 241 12.05 7.43 -8.40
C GLY A 241 11.10 6.31 -7.98
N GLU A 242 11.61 5.28 -7.28
CA GLU A 242 10.78 4.23 -6.69
C GLU A 242 9.83 4.80 -5.63
N ILE A 243 10.31 5.68 -4.76
CA ILE A 243 9.50 6.35 -3.72
C ILE A 243 8.39 7.19 -4.36
N LYS A 244 8.71 8.04 -5.35
CA LYS A 244 7.72 8.86 -6.08
C LYS A 244 6.63 8.01 -6.73
N LYS A 245 7.00 6.85 -7.28
CA LYS A 245 6.04 5.91 -7.86
C LYS A 245 5.17 5.27 -6.78
N LEU A 246 5.78 4.76 -5.71
CA LEU A 246 5.09 4.00 -4.67
C LEU A 246 4.15 4.88 -3.83
N MET A 247 4.50 6.14 -3.56
CA MET A 247 3.66 7.04 -2.77
C MET A 247 2.33 7.41 -3.46
N THR A 248 2.24 7.25 -4.78
CA THR A 248 1.03 7.54 -5.57
C THR A 248 0.20 6.30 -5.89
N THR A 249 0.70 5.11 -5.53
CA THR A 249 0.07 3.84 -5.86
C THR A 249 -0.22 3.07 -4.57
N PRO A 250 -1.48 2.97 -4.10
CA PRO A 250 -1.83 2.02 -3.07
C PRO A 250 -1.60 0.61 -3.62
N MET A 251 -1.00 -0.27 -2.83
CA MET A 251 -0.79 -1.64 -3.27
C MET A 251 -2.11 -2.41 -3.15
N ALA A 252 -2.51 -3.10 -4.22
CA ALA A 252 -3.69 -3.95 -4.17
C ALA A 252 -3.45 -5.06 -3.14
N VAL A 253 -4.11 -4.97 -1.98
CA VAL A 253 -4.11 -6.04 -0.99
C VAL A 253 -4.86 -7.22 -1.60
N SER A 254 -4.13 -8.25 -2.01
CA SER A 254 -4.71 -9.53 -2.37
C SER A 254 -5.33 -10.10 -1.10
N LYS A 255 -6.61 -9.80 -0.84
CA LYS A 255 -7.42 -10.65 0.04
C LYS A 255 -7.36 -12.03 -0.59
N THR A 256 -6.61 -12.95 0.01
CA THR A 256 -6.54 -14.33 -0.45
C THR A 256 -7.97 -14.81 -0.68
N PRO A 257 -8.33 -15.27 -1.89
CA PRO A 257 -9.62 -15.90 -2.08
C PRO A 257 -9.54 -17.31 -1.50
N ASP A 258 -9.46 -17.44 -0.18
CA ASP A 258 -9.64 -18.71 0.53
C ASP A 258 -11.13 -19.09 0.58
N LYS A 259 -11.84 -18.86 -0.53
CA LYS A 259 -13.08 -19.53 -0.90
C LYS A 259 -13.13 -19.52 -2.43
N LEU A 260 -12.65 -20.58 -3.07
CA LEU A 260 -13.11 -20.92 -4.41
C LEU A 260 -14.64 -20.94 -4.36
N PRO A 261 -15.37 -20.12 -5.12
CA PRO A 261 -16.80 -20.28 -5.22
C PRO A 261 -17.03 -21.56 -6.01
N VAL A 262 -17.32 -22.66 -5.30
CA VAL A 262 -17.91 -23.86 -5.90
C VAL A 262 -19.29 -23.49 -6.41
N THR A 263 -19.35 -22.95 -7.63
CA THR A 263 -20.59 -22.81 -8.37
C THR A 263 -20.99 -24.20 -8.87
N TRP A 264 -21.70 -24.95 -8.02
CA TRP A 264 -22.49 -26.10 -8.48
C TRP A 264 -23.67 -25.57 -9.28
N SER A 265 -23.50 -25.45 -10.60
CA SER A 265 -24.63 -25.29 -11.50
C SER A 265 -25.41 -26.62 -11.52
N ARG A 266 -26.48 -26.71 -10.72
CA ARG A 266 -27.48 -27.78 -10.85
C ARG A 266 -28.19 -27.61 -12.19
N LEU A 267 -27.76 -28.37 -13.20
CA LEU A 267 -28.54 -28.61 -14.42
C LEU A 267 -29.83 -29.36 -14.02
N LYS A 268 -30.96 -28.64 -13.94
CA LYS A 268 -32.28 -29.29 -13.99
C LYS A 268 -32.56 -29.66 -15.46
N PHE A 269 -32.36 -30.92 -15.80
CA PHE A 269 -32.98 -31.47 -17.01
C PHE A 269 -34.49 -31.62 -16.77
N LYS A 270 -35.27 -30.87 -17.55
CA LYS A 270 -36.72 -31.05 -17.68
C LYS A 270 -36.92 -32.16 -18.70
N GLY A 271 -37.12 -33.40 -18.25
CA GLY A 271 -37.61 -34.47 -19.10
C GLY A 271 -39.11 -34.29 -19.33
N MET A 272 -39.51 -33.97 -20.56
CA MET A 272 -40.86 -34.17 -21.07
C MET A 272 -40.89 -35.48 -21.84
N ALA A 273 -41.57 -36.48 -21.29
CA ALA A 273 -42.43 -37.47 -21.95
C ALA A 273 -43.16 -38.24 -20.86
#